data_AF-A0A7C3CFU0-F1
#
_entry.id   AF-A0A7C3CFU0-F1
#
_cell.length_a   1.000
_cell.length_b   1.000
_cell.length_c   1.000
_cell.angle_alpha   90.00
_cell.angle_beta   90.00
_cell.angle_gamma   90.00
#
_symmetry.space_group_name_H-M   'P 1'
#
loop_
_entity.id
_entity.type
_entity.pdbx_description
1 polymer ?
#
loop_
_entity_poly.entity_id
_entity_poly.type
_entity_poly.pdbx_seq_one_letter_code
_entity_poly.pdbx_strand_id
1 'polypeptide(L)'
;MRGGIFLFLLGMILVGVLWHPPLGSSSPERSGPFPEVRDREGRVLVRTERRFRLYYLEKSPLPPALRRLASPERLRGAPPYLLAEDLSPRQAASYRRISGVLLEEYRVPYFTGGRPFEILLQPLLRRGVLFRTPILRLTLAWEVQERLYRSLRRFESPGGRVGAAVIDLATGEVYGLVGLPVSSPNPLLRELYPVKGDLAREDVFGLKTGIELPEAPGIYWPSGQILATPLQVVRALSRRLCGWAPEIHLIKHPPRALCAFRGKIKSGEYIYKNKRSWFYLRLWPEKKPRFALLLAGEGVRLRPAPVVRSWTEVLWRWLPEGPRALGKGFPDLRGLTLRAALERLPRQKLTVEFQGVGRVIRQWPRPGTPWDKVKECKLYLGDAT
;
A
#
# COMPACT_ATOMS: atom_id res chain seq x y z
N MET A 1 -2.45 -34.83 -57.83
CA MET A 1 -2.38 -34.81 -56.35
C MET A 1 -2.13 -33.39 -55.86
N ARG A 2 -3.17 -32.55 -55.85
CA ARG A 2 -3.20 -31.20 -55.28
C ARG A 2 -4.67 -30.92 -54.96
N GLY A 3 -4.99 -30.66 -53.70
CA GLY A 3 -6.36 -30.33 -53.27
C GLY A 3 -6.72 -31.03 -51.97
N GLY A 4 -6.46 -30.37 -50.84
CA GLY A 4 -6.87 -30.91 -49.55
C GLY A 4 -6.26 -30.25 -48.32
N ILE A 5 -6.06 -28.93 -48.30
CA ILE A 5 -5.60 -28.22 -47.08
C ILE A 5 -6.43 -26.94 -46.78
N PHE A 6 -7.36 -26.53 -47.64
CA PHE A 6 -8.01 -25.22 -47.50
C PHE A 6 -9.32 -25.19 -46.68
N LEU A 7 -9.87 -26.32 -46.24
CA LEU A 7 -11.17 -26.35 -45.55
C LEU A 7 -11.11 -26.36 -44.01
N PHE A 8 -9.94 -26.53 -43.40
CA PHE A 8 -9.83 -26.60 -41.93
C PHE A 8 -9.67 -25.23 -41.22
N LEU A 9 -9.36 -24.17 -41.96
CA LEU A 9 -9.11 -22.84 -41.39
C LEU A 9 -10.36 -21.95 -41.31
N LEU A 10 -11.44 -22.25 -42.04
CA LEU A 10 -12.69 -21.49 -41.97
C LEU A 10 -13.63 -21.96 -40.84
N GLY A 11 -13.51 -23.21 -40.38
CA GLY A 11 -14.36 -23.78 -39.33
C GLY A 11 -14.05 -23.30 -37.90
N MET A 12 -12.86 -22.73 -37.67
CA MET A 12 -12.43 -22.25 -36.34
C MET A 12 -12.73 -20.77 -36.09
N ILE A 13 -13.16 -20.01 -37.11
CA ILE A 13 -13.48 -18.57 -36.95
C ILE A 13 -14.96 -18.36 -36.60
N LEU A 14 -15.85 -19.33 -36.89
CA LEU A 14 -17.30 -19.16 -36.72
C LEU A 14 -17.89 -19.68 -35.39
N VAL A 15 -17.10 -20.37 -34.56
CA VAL A 15 -17.54 -20.82 -33.21
C VAL A 15 -17.13 -19.82 -32.10
N GLY A 16 -16.33 -18.80 -32.41
CA GLY A 16 -15.84 -17.82 -31.44
C GLY A 16 -16.72 -16.59 -31.17
N VAL A 17 -17.85 -16.42 -31.85
CA VAL A 17 -18.58 -15.13 -31.88
C VAL A 17 -19.83 -15.07 -30.99
N LEU A 18 -20.33 -16.19 -30.44
CA LEU A 18 -21.61 -16.23 -29.73
C LEU A 18 -21.56 -16.46 -28.20
N TRP A 19 -20.39 -16.33 -27.58
CA TRP A 19 -20.27 -16.32 -26.12
C TRP A 19 -19.90 -14.94 -25.59
N HIS A 20 -20.82 -14.00 -25.77
CA HIS A 20 -20.85 -12.83 -24.91
C HIS A 20 -21.44 -13.27 -23.57
N PRO A 21 -20.69 -13.25 -22.45
CA PRO A 21 -21.31 -13.44 -21.15
C PRO A 21 -22.38 -12.34 -21.01
N PRO A 22 -23.57 -12.66 -20.46
CA PRO A 22 -24.62 -11.67 -20.29
C PRO A 22 -24.05 -10.46 -19.56
N LEU A 23 -24.10 -9.31 -20.23
CA LEU A 23 -23.91 -8.00 -19.62
C LEU A 23 -24.91 -7.89 -18.47
N GLY A 24 -24.46 -8.11 -17.24
CA GLY A 24 -25.28 -7.88 -16.05
C GLY A 24 -25.53 -9.07 -15.14
N SER A 25 -24.71 -10.13 -15.11
CA SER A 25 -24.61 -10.88 -13.86
C SER A 25 -23.82 -10.02 -12.87
N SER A 26 -24.56 -9.23 -12.08
CA SER A 26 -24.05 -8.68 -10.83
C SER A 26 -23.52 -9.89 -10.04
N SER A 27 -22.19 -10.09 -10.09
CA SER A 27 -21.52 -11.05 -9.22
C SER A 27 -22.10 -10.82 -7.83
N PRO A 28 -22.67 -11.87 -7.18
CA PRO A 28 -23.40 -11.71 -5.94
C PRO A 28 -22.53 -10.85 -5.04
N GLU A 29 -22.99 -9.62 -4.81
CA GLU A 29 -22.28 -8.66 -4.00
C GLU A 29 -21.98 -9.38 -2.70
N ARG A 30 -20.71 -9.71 -2.48
CA ARG A 30 -20.26 -10.21 -1.19
C ARG A 30 -20.45 -9.02 -0.25
N SER A 31 -21.65 -8.91 0.29
CA SER A 31 -22.16 -7.87 1.17
C SER A 31 -21.51 -7.88 2.56
N GLY A 32 -20.34 -8.53 2.66
CA GLY A 32 -19.49 -8.44 3.83
C GLY A 32 -19.07 -6.98 4.07
N PRO A 33 -18.94 -6.55 5.33
CA PRO A 33 -18.38 -5.25 5.63
C PRO A 33 -17.00 -5.11 5.01
N PHE A 34 -16.79 -4.03 4.26
CA PHE A 34 -15.43 -3.63 3.87
C PHE A 34 -14.61 -3.48 5.16
N PRO A 35 -13.41 -4.06 5.19
CA PRO A 35 -12.57 -4.05 6.37
C PRO A 35 -12.12 -2.62 6.67
N GLU A 36 -12.02 -2.33 7.96
CA GLU A 36 -11.26 -1.15 8.37
C GLU A 36 -9.77 -1.45 8.14
N VAL A 37 -9.11 -0.61 7.33
CA VAL A 37 -7.68 -0.77 7.06
C VAL A 37 -6.91 0.18 7.96
N ARG A 38 -5.94 -0.36 8.69
CA ARG A 38 -5.07 0.39 9.59
C ARG A 38 -3.61 0.27 9.18
N ASP A 39 -2.83 1.28 9.50
CA ASP A 39 -1.38 1.24 9.37
C ASP A 39 -0.73 0.42 10.50
N ARG A 40 0.61 0.43 10.55
CA ARG A 40 1.39 -0.31 11.54
C ARG A 40 1.13 0.17 12.98
N GLU A 41 0.94 1.47 13.16
CA GLU A 41 0.65 2.14 14.44
C GLU A 41 -0.85 2.08 14.79
N GLY A 42 -1.68 1.49 13.93
CA GLY A 42 -3.10 1.30 14.18
C GLY A 42 -3.95 2.55 13.94
N ARG A 43 -3.45 3.52 13.17
CA ARG A 43 -4.23 4.64 12.61
C ARG A 43 -5.11 4.12 11.49
N VAL A 44 -6.30 4.69 11.35
CA VAL A 44 -7.24 4.30 10.29
C VAL A 44 -6.76 4.92 8.98
N LEU A 45 -6.58 4.10 7.94
CA LEU A 45 -6.22 4.53 6.59
C LEU A 45 -7.44 4.50 5.66
N VAL A 46 -8.30 3.50 5.84
CA VAL A 46 -9.55 3.34 5.10
C VAL A 46 -10.64 2.92 6.07
N ARG A 47 -11.77 3.63 6.00
CA ARG A 47 -13.02 3.21 6.61
C ARG A 47 -14.08 3.03 5.53
N THR A 48 -15.14 2.35 5.90
CA THR A 48 -16.28 2.09 5.03
C THR A 48 -17.35 3.11 5.30
N GLU A 49 -17.76 3.86 4.28
CA GLU A 49 -18.87 4.80 4.40
C GLU A 49 -20.10 4.27 3.69
N ARG A 50 -21.25 4.41 4.36
CA ARG A 50 -22.56 4.14 3.78
C ARG A 50 -22.92 5.29 2.85
N ARG A 51 -23.23 4.95 1.59
CA ARG A 51 -23.69 5.88 0.56
C ARG A 51 -25.00 5.36 -0.03
N PHE A 52 -25.75 6.25 -0.67
CA PHE A 52 -27.03 5.90 -1.25
C PHE A 52 -27.13 6.41 -2.69
N ARG A 53 -27.63 5.56 -3.57
CA ARG A 53 -28.15 5.98 -4.87
C ARG A 53 -29.64 6.24 -4.72
N LEU A 54 -30.10 7.31 -5.35
CA LEU A 54 -31.50 7.71 -5.35
C LEU A 54 -32.08 7.45 -6.73
N TYR A 55 -33.06 6.55 -6.76
CA TYR A 55 -33.85 6.23 -7.94
C TYR A 55 -35.27 6.78 -7.79
N TYR A 56 -35.87 7.16 -8.91
CA TYR A 56 -37.29 7.48 -8.99
C TYR A 56 -37.99 6.51 -9.94
N LEU A 57 -39.05 5.87 -9.47
CA LEU A 57 -39.67 4.70 -10.10
C LEU A 57 -40.90 5.05 -10.95
N GLU A 58 -41.44 6.26 -10.84
CA GLU A 58 -42.68 6.64 -11.51
C GLU A 58 -42.42 7.40 -12.83
N LYS A 59 -43.35 7.28 -13.78
CA LYS A 59 -43.38 8.10 -15.01
C LYS A 59 -43.97 9.50 -14.77
N SER A 60 -44.66 9.70 -13.64
CA SER A 60 -45.29 10.95 -13.20
C SER A 60 -44.27 12.11 -13.12
N PRO A 61 -44.71 13.37 -13.23
CA PRO A 61 -43.79 14.51 -13.11
C PRO A 61 -43.02 14.45 -11.79
N LEU A 62 -41.71 14.72 -11.85
CA LEU A 62 -40.86 14.68 -10.67
C LEU A 62 -41.38 15.62 -9.57
N PRO A 63 -41.52 15.11 -8.34
CA PRO A 63 -41.78 15.93 -7.16
C PRO A 63 -40.82 17.13 -7.11
N PRO A 64 -41.28 18.34 -6.70
CA PRO A 64 -40.45 19.54 -6.68
C PRO A 64 -39.10 19.37 -5.96
N ALA A 65 -39.07 18.58 -4.88
CA ALA A 65 -37.86 18.26 -4.13
C ALA A 65 -36.80 17.47 -4.93
N LEU A 66 -37.20 16.71 -5.94
CA LEU A 66 -36.32 15.90 -6.78
C LEU A 66 -35.87 16.61 -8.06
N ARG A 67 -36.59 17.65 -8.51
CA ARG A 67 -36.28 18.38 -9.75
C ARG A 67 -34.87 18.95 -9.78
N ARG A 68 -34.33 19.35 -8.63
CA ARG A 68 -32.96 19.89 -8.51
C ARG A 68 -31.86 18.85 -8.69
N LEU A 69 -32.19 17.56 -8.54
CA LEU A 69 -31.24 16.45 -8.69
C LEU A 69 -31.26 15.87 -10.11
N ALA A 70 -32.35 16.07 -10.84
CA ALA A 70 -32.52 15.50 -12.16
C ALA A 70 -31.75 16.32 -13.21
N SER A 71 -30.84 15.69 -13.95
CA SER A 71 -30.38 16.23 -15.22
C SER A 71 -31.30 15.73 -16.35
N PRO A 72 -31.57 16.53 -17.40
CA PRO A 72 -32.40 16.10 -18.53
C PRO A 72 -31.94 14.79 -19.18
N GLU A 73 -30.62 14.53 -19.15
CA GLU A 73 -30.00 13.31 -19.65
C GLU A 73 -30.38 12.07 -18.84
N ARG A 74 -30.45 12.19 -17.51
CA ARG A 74 -30.82 11.10 -16.59
C ARG A 74 -32.30 10.74 -16.61
N LEU A 75 -33.14 11.58 -17.21
CA LEU A 75 -34.58 11.37 -17.35
C LEU A 75 -34.99 10.78 -18.71
N ARG A 76 -34.02 10.45 -19.58
CA ARG A 76 -34.33 9.81 -20.86
C ARG A 76 -34.66 8.34 -20.64
N GLY A 77 -35.80 7.90 -21.17
CA GLY A 77 -36.24 6.50 -21.14
C GLY A 77 -37.33 6.21 -20.12
N ALA A 78 -37.56 4.92 -19.87
CA ALA A 78 -38.50 4.44 -18.85
C ALA A 78 -37.80 4.37 -17.48
N PRO A 79 -38.53 4.55 -16.36
CA PRO A 79 -37.97 4.39 -15.02
C PRO A 79 -37.42 2.96 -14.79
N PRO A 80 -36.50 2.76 -13.83
CA PRO A 80 -36.09 3.71 -12.78
C PRO A 80 -35.10 4.78 -13.25
N TYR A 81 -35.31 6.03 -12.85
CA TYR A 81 -34.40 7.15 -13.13
C TYR A 81 -33.38 7.30 -11.99
N LEU A 82 -32.08 7.16 -12.29
CA LEU A 82 -31.02 7.46 -11.34
C LEU A 82 -30.86 8.98 -11.22
N LEU A 83 -31.33 9.55 -10.11
CA LEU A 83 -31.33 11.00 -9.91
C LEU A 83 -30.06 11.48 -9.21
N ALA A 84 -29.57 10.73 -8.22
CA ALA A 84 -28.37 11.08 -7.49
C ALA A 84 -27.55 9.85 -7.08
N GLU A 85 -26.24 10.05 -6.97
CA GLU A 85 -25.27 9.08 -6.46
C GLU A 85 -24.51 9.70 -5.29
N ASP A 86 -23.84 8.86 -4.50
CA ASP A 86 -22.97 9.23 -3.38
C ASP A 86 -23.64 10.04 -2.26
N LEU A 87 -24.96 9.92 -2.10
CA LEU A 87 -25.68 10.58 -1.01
C LEU A 87 -25.20 10.06 0.34
N SER A 88 -24.90 10.97 1.26
CA SER A 88 -24.66 10.62 2.66
C SER A 88 -25.94 10.08 3.33
N PRO A 89 -25.85 9.35 4.46
CA PRO A 89 -27.03 8.88 5.18
C PRO A 89 -28.01 9.99 5.56
N ARG A 90 -27.47 11.18 5.91
CA ARG A 90 -28.28 12.36 6.25
C ARG A 90 -29.05 12.90 5.05
N GLN A 91 -28.41 12.96 3.87
CA GLN A 91 -29.08 13.36 2.63
C GLN A 91 -30.11 12.32 2.17
N ALA A 92 -29.77 11.03 2.22
CA ALA A 92 -30.71 9.96 1.86
C ALA A 92 -31.98 10.00 2.73
N ALA A 93 -31.84 10.25 4.03
CA ALA A 93 -32.97 10.36 4.96
C ALA A 93 -33.99 11.45 4.57
N SER A 94 -33.57 12.56 3.95
CA SER A 94 -34.51 13.62 3.53
C SER A 94 -35.41 13.22 2.35
N TYR A 95 -35.06 12.16 1.61
CA TYR A 95 -35.84 11.69 0.46
C TYR A 95 -36.70 10.47 0.74
N ARG A 96 -36.50 9.78 1.88
CA ARG A 96 -37.16 8.50 2.22
C ARG A 96 -38.70 8.59 2.28
N ARG A 97 -39.27 9.78 2.47
CA ARG A 97 -40.72 10.01 2.57
C ARG A 97 -41.40 10.43 1.25
N ILE A 98 -40.64 10.55 0.17
CA ILE A 98 -41.19 10.95 -1.13
C ILE A 98 -41.71 9.71 -1.87
N SER A 99 -42.97 9.73 -2.33
CA SER A 99 -43.55 8.63 -3.12
C SER A 99 -42.71 8.37 -4.38
N GLY A 100 -42.62 7.10 -4.77
CA GLY A 100 -41.89 6.67 -5.95
C GLY A 100 -40.35 6.71 -5.81
N VAL A 101 -39.79 7.06 -4.65
CA VAL A 101 -38.34 7.05 -4.41
C VAL A 101 -37.86 5.69 -3.92
N LEU A 102 -36.83 5.16 -4.57
CA LEU A 102 -36.05 4.01 -4.11
C LEU A 102 -34.64 4.47 -3.73
N LEU A 103 -34.21 4.14 -2.51
CA LEU A 103 -32.86 4.38 -2.04
C LEU A 103 -32.10 3.06 -2.01
N GLU A 104 -31.10 2.92 -2.87
CA GLU A 104 -30.19 1.79 -2.87
C GLU A 104 -28.99 2.13 -1.98
N GLU A 105 -28.80 1.42 -0.88
CA GLU A 105 -27.62 1.56 -0.03
C GLU A 105 -26.45 0.81 -0.67
N TYR A 106 -25.29 1.48 -0.74
CA TYR A 106 -24.03 0.85 -1.07
C TYR A 106 -22.91 1.36 -0.16
N ARG A 107 -21.75 0.72 -0.24
CA ARG A 107 -20.60 1.03 0.61
C ARG A 107 -19.42 1.42 -0.24
N VAL A 108 -18.78 2.54 0.11
CA VAL A 108 -17.56 3.01 -0.56
C VAL A 108 -16.41 3.11 0.44
N PRO A 109 -15.17 2.85 0.00
CA PRO A 109 -14.00 3.13 0.82
C PRO A 109 -13.81 4.65 0.94
N TYR A 110 -13.59 5.12 2.16
CA TYR A 110 -13.17 6.48 2.47
C TYR A 110 -11.75 6.47 3.01
N PHE A 111 -10.85 7.17 2.31
CA PHE A 111 -9.41 7.19 2.59
C PHE A 111 -9.05 8.32 3.55
N THR A 112 -9.05 8.05 4.86
CA THR A 112 -8.59 9.00 5.89
C THR A 112 -7.10 9.33 5.75
N GLY A 113 -6.30 8.40 5.21
CA GLY A 113 -4.90 8.63 4.87
C GLY A 113 -4.67 9.72 3.81
N GLY A 114 -5.72 10.08 3.08
CA GLY A 114 -5.62 10.95 1.91
C GLY A 114 -4.81 10.33 0.77
N ARG A 115 -4.39 11.20 -0.15
CA ARG A 115 -3.74 10.82 -1.41
C ARG A 115 -2.50 9.92 -1.27
N PRO A 116 -1.59 10.09 -0.27
CA PRO A 116 -0.42 9.22 -0.13
C PRO A 116 -0.72 7.73 0.02
N PHE A 117 -1.88 7.39 0.58
CA PHE A 117 -2.28 6.00 0.84
C PHE A 117 -3.31 5.51 -0.16
N GLU A 118 -4.22 6.37 -0.62
CA GLU A 118 -5.25 6.04 -1.61
C GLU A 118 -4.66 5.31 -2.83
N ILE A 119 -3.54 5.84 -3.36
CA ILE A 119 -2.81 5.30 -4.52
C ILE A 119 -2.45 3.83 -4.33
N LEU A 120 -2.00 3.49 -3.13
CA LEU A 120 -1.52 2.16 -2.77
C LEU A 120 -2.68 1.22 -2.41
N LEU A 121 -3.69 1.75 -1.72
CA LEU A 121 -4.77 0.98 -1.15
C LEU A 121 -5.88 0.66 -2.15
N GLN A 122 -6.09 1.50 -3.17
CA GLN A 122 -7.11 1.25 -4.17
C GLN A 122 -6.85 -0.06 -4.95
N PRO A 123 -5.63 -0.38 -5.42
CA PRO A 123 -5.33 -1.69 -6.00
C PRO A 123 -5.54 -2.86 -5.02
N LEU A 124 -5.19 -2.69 -3.73
CA LEU A 124 -5.38 -3.74 -2.71
C LEU A 124 -6.87 -4.03 -2.47
N LEU A 125 -7.68 -2.98 -2.37
CA LEU A 125 -9.14 -3.07 -2.20
C LEU A 125 -9.79 -3.78 -3.40
N ARG A 126 -9.41 -3.41 -4.63
CA ARG A 126 -9.96 -3.99 -5.87
C ARG A 126 -9.71 -5.48 -6.01
N ARG A 127 -8.60 -6.00 -5.48
CA ARG A 127 -8.29 -7.45 -5.54
C ARG A 127 -9.11 -8.28 -4.55
N GLY A 128 -9.89 -7.64 -3.68
CA GLY A 128 -10.68 -8.32 -2.66
C GLY A 128 -9.86 -9.11 -1.64
N VAL A 129 -8.55 -8.86 -1.57
CA VAL A 129 -7.64 -9.47 -0.58
C VAL A 129 -8.10 -9.13 0.85
N LEU A 130 -8.85 -8.04 1.00
CA LEU A 130 -9.17 -7.47 2.30
C LEU A 130 -10.45 -8.05 2.94
N PHE A 131 -11.30 -8.77 2.20
CA PHE A 131 -12.63 -9.20 2.70
C PHE A 131 -12.62 -10.38 3.69
N ARG A 132 -11.45 -10.82 4.18
CA ARG A 132 -11.36 -11.99 5.10
C ARG A 132 -11.37 -11.63 6.58
N THR A 133 -11.06 -10.38 6.94
CA THR A 133 -10.97 -9.95 8.33
C THR A 133 -11.69 -8.61 8.51
N PRO A 134 -12.35 -8.34 9.65
CA PRO A 134 -13.03 -7.07 9.87
C PRO A 134 -12.06 -5.89 9.99
N ILE A 135 -10.83 -6.16 10.43
CA ILE A 135 -9.74 -5.19 10.53
C ILE A 135 -8.55 -5.78 9.78
N LEU A 136 -7.99 -4.99 8.86
CA LEU A 136 -6.74 -5.29 8.18
C LEU A 136 -5.66 -4.37 8.74
N ARG A 137 -4.54 -4.95 9.19
CA ARG A 137 -3.37 -4.17 9.60
C ARG A 137 -2.28 -4.26 8.55
N LEU A 138 -1.78 -3.10 8.13
CA LEU A 138 -0.67 -3.00 7.20
C LEU A 138 0.67 -2.87 7.94
N THR A 139 1.76 -3.08 7.20
CA THR A 139 3.14 -2.88 7.64
C THR A 139 3.60 -1.44 7.46
N LEU A 140 2.86 -0.64 6.68
CA LEU A 140 3.13 0.77 6.40
C LEU A 140 3.19 1.61 7.68
N ALA A 141 4.19 2.47 7.76
CA ALA A 141 4.28 3.53 8.76
C ALA A 141 3.87 4.85 8.11
N TRP A 142 2.90 5.55 8.70
CA TRP A 142 2.32 6.74 8.06
C TRP A 142 3.35 7.80 7.72
N GLU A 143 4.24 8.11 8.66
CA GLU A 143 5.23 9.16 8.52
C GLU A 143 6.23 8.83 7.42
N VAL A 144 6.57 7.55 7.26
CA VAL A 144 7.44 7.10 6.17
C VAL A 144 6.72 7.26 4.83
N GLN A 145 5.47 6.80 4.73
CA GLN A 145 4.65 6.91 3.52
C GLN A 145 4.46 8.38 3.08
N GLU A 146 4.02 9.25 3.99
CA GLU A 146 3.81 10.67 3.69
C GLU A 146 5.09 11.38 3.28
N ARG A 147 6.21 11.12 3.97
CA ARG A 147 7.50 11.75 3.65
C ARG A 147 8.02 11.31 2.30
N LEU A 148 7.94 10.01 1.98
CA LEU A 148 8.27 9.52 0.65
C LEU A 148 7.39 10.20 -0.41
N TYR A 149 6.08 10.28 -0.18
CA TYR A 149 5.14 10.89 -1.11
C TYR A 149 5.46 12.37 -1.37
N ARG A 150 5.56 13.18 -0.31
CA ARG A 150 5.87 14.62 -0.43
C ARG A 150 7.21 14.86 -1.10
N SER A 151 8.18 13.99 -0.86
CA SER A 151 9.51 14.13 -1.45
C SER A 151 9.53 13.72 -2.93
N LEU A 152 8.79 12.68 -3.30
CA LEU A 152 8.66 12.24 -4.69
C LEU A 152 7.86 13.20 -5.57
N ARG A 153 6.84 13.87 -5.02
CA ARG A 153 6.02 14.84 -5.77
C ARG A 153 6.83 15.95 -6.45
N ARG A 154 8.00 16.30 -5.90
CA ARG A 154 8.90 17.30 -6.50
C ARG A 154 9.53 16.84 -7.82
N PHE A 155 9.46 15.55 -8.12
CA PHE A 155 10.02 14.92 -9.31
C PHE A 155 8.95 14.41 -10.27
N GLU A 156 7.67 14.72 -10.01
CA GLU A 156 6.60 14.42 -10.94
C GLU A 156 6.77 15.27 -12.20
N SER A 157 6.81 14.61 -13.35
CA SER A 157 6.93 15.28 -14.65
C SER A 157 5.95 14.66 -15.64
N PRO A 158 5.43 15.43 -16.62
CA PRO A 158 4.61 14.88 -17.69
C PRO A 158 5.33 13.71 -18.39
N GLY A 159 4.67 12.56 -18.48
CA GLY A 159 5.23 11.33 -19.07
C GLY A 159 6.34 10.64 -18.26
N GLY A 160 6.77 11.20 -17.14
CA GLY A 160 7.74 10.59 -16.25
C GLY A 160 7.09 9.77 -15.14
N ARG A 161 7.73 8.69 -14.73
CA ARG A 161 7.32 7.82 -13.62
C ARG A 161 8.42 7.78 -12.56
N VAL A 162 8.04 7.80 -11.29
CA VAL A 162 8.98 7.66 -10.17
C VAL A 162 8.35 6.89 -9.04
N GLY A 163 9.12 6.06 -8.35
CA GLY A 163 8.67 5.28 -7.21
C GLY A 163 9.74 5.20 -6.14
N ALA A 164 9.31 5.07 -4.89
CA ALA A 164 10.20 4.87 -3.75
C ALA A 164 9.59 3.90 -2.73
N ALA A 165 10.44 3.15 -2.04
CA ALA A 165 10.01 2.25 -0.99
C ALA A 165 11.04 2.12 0.12
N VAL A 166 10.58 1.82 1.33
CA VAL A 166 11.42 1.43 2.46
C VAL A 166 10.99 0.05 2.94
N ILE A 167 11.93 -0.89 2.98
CA ILE A 167 11.67 -2.30 3.27
C ILE A 167 12.62 -2.78 4.36
N ASP A 168 12.11 -3.50 5.36
CA ASP A 168 12.94 -4.22 6.33
C ASP A 168 13.43 -5.54 5.69
N LEU A 169 14.75 -5.66 5.55
CA LEU A 169 15.44 -6.81 4.96
C LEU A 169 15.25 -8.10 5.76
N ALA A 170 15.05 -7.98 7.08
CA ALA A 170 14.89 -9.13 7.93
C ALA A 170 13.47 -9.67 7.85
N THR A 171 12.45 -8.82 7.73
CA THR A 171 11.06 -9.28 7.81
C THR A 171 10.35 -9.28 6.47
N GLY A 172 10.84 -8.52 5.49
CA GLY A 172 10.12 -8.22 4.24
C GLY A 172 9.02 -7.16 4.41
N GLU A 173 8.86 -6.59 5.61
CA GLU A 173 7.83 -5.59 5.87
C GLU A 173 8.11 -4.29 5.09
N VAL A 174 7.07 -3.78 4.42
CA VAL A 174 7.12 -2.52 3.67
C VAL A 174 6.65 -1.37 4.55
N TYR A 175 7.56 -0.48 4.92
CA TYR A 175 7.26 0.69 5.76
C TYR A 175 6.69 1.86 4.95
N GLY A 176 7.00 1.92 3.66
CA GLY A 176 6.39 2.84 2.72
C GLY A 176 6.62 2.37 1.29
N LEU A 177 5.64 2.63 0.43
CA LEU A 177 5.67 2.31 -0.99
C LEU A 177 4.85 3.35 -1.75
N VAL A 178 5.53 4.18 -2.53
CA VAL A 178 4.94 5.28 -3.31
C VAL A 178 5.30 5.11 -4.77
N GLY A 179 4.34 5.39 -5.66
CA GLY A 179 4.56 5.53 -7.10
C GLY A 179 3.80 6.76 -7.62
N LEU A 180 4.43 7.50 -8.53
CA LEU A 180 3.86 8.68 -9.20
C LEU A 180 4.12 8.62 -10.72
N PRO A 181 3.22 9.16 -11.56
CA PRO A 181 1.89 9.65 -11.18
C PRO A 181 0.96 8.50 -10.77
N VAL A 182 -0.13 8.82 -10.07
CA VAL A 182 -1.09 7.85 -9.54
C VAL A 182 -1.70 6.94 -10.61
N SER A 183 -1.92 7.51 -11.80
CA SER A 183 -2.52 6.82 -12.94
C SER A 183 -1.57 5.80 -13.59
N SER A 184 -0.29 5.83 -13.25
CA SER A 184 0.73 4.98 -13.86
C SER A 184 1.17 3.86 -12.94
N PRO A 185 1.56 2.69 -13.49
CA PRO A 185 2.12 1.62 -12.69
C PRO A 185 3.40 2.05 -11.96
N ASN A 186 3.52 1.69 -10.68
CA ASN A 186 4.69 2.00 -9.87
C ASN A 186 5.95 1.35 -10.48
N PRO A 187 7.01 2.10 -10.82
CA PRO A 187 8.20 1.55 -11.45
C PRO A 187 8.91 0.50 -10.59
N LEU A 188 8.76 0.55 -9.26
CA LEU A 188 9.30 -0.47 -8.36
C LEU A 188 8.65 -1.86 -8.53
N LEU A 189 7.45 -1.92 -9.10
CA LEU A 189 6.69 -3.15 -9.30
C LEU A 189 6.72 -3.65 -10.74
N ARG A 190 7.12 -2.80 -11.69
CA ARG A 190 6.96 -3.08 -13.13
C ARG A 190 8.24 -3.01 -13.94
N GLU A 191 9.14 -2.09 -13.60
CA GLU A 191 10.36 -1.94 -14.36
C GLU A 191 11.35 -3.05 -14.00
N LEU A 192 11.91 -3.67 -15.04
CA LEU A 192 12.89 -4.73 -14.90
C LEU A 192 14.28 -4.15 -15.15
N TYR A 193 15.17 -4.36 -14.19
CA TYR A 193 16.55 -3.91 -14.24
C TYR A 193 17.49 -5.10 -14.31
N PRO A 194 18.58 -5.00 -15.08
CA PRO A 194 19.55 -6.05 -15.10
C PRO A 194 20.26 -6.16 -13.75
N VAL A 195 20.36 -7.38 -13.24
CA VAL A 195 21.06 -7.71 -12.00
C VAL A 195 22.51 -8.03 -12.33
N LYS A 196 23.45 -7.42 -11.59
CA LYS A 196 24.90 -7.58 -11.83
C LYS A 196 25.62 -8.14 -10.61
N GLY A 197 26.79 -8.72 -10.86
CA GLY A 197 27.74 -9.16 -9.83
C GLY A 197 27.22 -10.32 -9.00
N ASP A 198 27.63 -10.37 -7.74
CA ASP A 198 27.35 -11.50 -6.85
C ASP A 198 25.85 -11.75 -6.62
N LEU A 199 25.01 -10.74 -6.78
CA LEU A 199 23.56 -10.89 -6.64
C LEU A 199 22.98 -11.81 -7.70
N ALA A 200 23.55 -11.86 -8.91
CA ALA A 200 23.02 -12.71 -9.99
C ALA A 200 23.11 -14.22 -9.70
N ARG A 201 23.82 -14.61 -8.63
CA ARG A 201 23.96 -16.03 -8.23
C ARG A 201 22.88 -16.50 -7.26
N GLU A 202 22.02 -15.60 -6.78
CA GLU A 202 20.98 -15.94 -5.81
C GLU A 202 19.81 -16.66 -6.50
N ASP A 203 19.34 -17.75 -5.89
CA ASP A 203 18.31 -18.68 -6.40
C ASP A 203 16.86 -18.17 -6.25
N VAL A 204 16.68 -16.84 -6.15
CA VAL A 204 15.40 -16.23 -5.78
C VAL A 204 14.71 -15.47 -6.92
N PHE A 205 15.40 -15.27 -8.04
CA PHE A 205 14.83 -14.56 -9.19
C PHE A 205 13.81 -15.42 -9.94
N GLY A 206 12.88 -14.78 -10.65
CA GLY A 206 11.75 -15.44 -11.30
C GLY A 206 10.64 -15.88 -10.33
N LEU A 207 10.88 -15.86 -9.02
CA LEU A 207 9.87 -16.12 -8.01
C LEU A 207 9.09 -14.83 -7.65
N LYS A 208 7.81 -14.98 -7.31
CA LYS A 208 6.99 -13.89 -6.75
C LYS A 208 7.60 -13.42 -5.44
N THR A 209 7.68 -12.11 -5.23
CA THR A 209 8.22 -11.55 -3.98
C THR A 209 7.32 -11.78 -2.78
N GLY A 210 6.03 -12.06 -3.00
CA GLY A 210 5.01 -12.18 -1.95
C GLY A 210 4.14 -10.94 -1.80
N ILE A 211 4.46 -9.83 -2.48
CA ILE A 211 3.71 -8.58 -2.34
C ILE A 211 2.28 -8.71 -2.85
N GLU A 212 1.33 -8.11 -2.14
CA GLU A 212 -0.10 -8.19 -2.40
C GLU A 212 -0.53 -7.32 -3.60
N LEU A 213 0.43 -6.62 -4.20
CA LEU A 213 0.26 -5.81 -5.40
C LEU A 213 0.68 -6.58 -6.66
N PRO A 214 0.15 -6.20 -7.85
CA PRO A 214 0.63 -6.76 -9.10
C PRO A 214 2.09 -6.38 -9.34
N GLU A 215 2.95 -7.38 -9.39
CA GLU A 215 4.37 -7.27 -9.70
C GLU A 215 4.65 -7.92 -11.06
N ALA A 216 5.52 -7.31 -11.87
CA ALA A 216 6.02 -7.92 -13.09
C ALA A 216 6.86 -9.17 -12.75
N PRO A 217 6.66 -10.30 -13.46
CA PRO A 217 7.52 -11.46 -13.26
C PRO A 217 8.93 -11.11 -13.73
N GLY A 218 9.91 -11.29 -12.85
CA GLY A 218 11.32 -11.22 -13.22
C GLY A 218 11.65 -12.28 -14.29
N ILE A 219 12.63 -11.98 -15.13
CA ILE A 219 13.09 -12.86 -16.20
C ILE A 219 14.45 -13.44 -15.80
N TYR A 220 14.52 -14.77 -15.77
CA TYR A 220 15.74 -15.52 -15.45
C TYR A 220 16.10 -16.44 -16.62
N TRP A 221 17.30 -16.25 -17.15
CA TRP A 221 17.90 -17.12 -18.16
C TRP A 221 19.10 -17.82 -17.54
N PRO A 222 19.16 -19.17 -17.49
CA PRO A 222 20.27 -19.91 -16.88
C PRO A 222 21.65 -19.56 -17.44
N SER A 223 21.72 -19.15 -18.71
CA SER A 223 22.95 -18.76 -19.42
C SER A 223 23.06 -17.25 -19.68
N GLY A 224 22.14 -16.44 -19.13
CA GLY A 224 21.90 -15.09 -19.62
C GLY A 224 21.72 -14.00 -18.56
N GLN A 225 21.26 -12.86 -19.03
CA GLN A 225 21.05 -11.67 -18.21
C GLN A 225 19.80 -11.83 -17.34
N ILE A 226 19.95 -11.70 -16.03
CA ILE A 226 18.82 -11.66 -15.09
C ILE A 226 18.22 -10.27 -15.09
N LEU A 227 16.90 -10.19 -15.31
CA LEU A 227 16.13 -8.95 -15.22
C LEU A 227 15.15 -9.06 -14.06
N ALA A 228 15.19 -8.12 -13.13
CA ALA A 228 14.41 -8.18 -11.90
C ALA A 228 13.79 -6.83 -11.54
N THR A 229 12.64 -6.85 -10.88
CA THR A 229 12.09 -5.65 -10.26
C THR A 229 12.99 -5.19 -9.10
N PRO A 230 12.94 -3.90 -8.71
CA PRO A 230 13.60 -3.42 -7.51
C PRO A 230 13.27 -4.22 -6.24
N LEU A 231 12.04 -4.72 -6.10
CA LEU A 231 11.63 -5.55 -4.96
C LEU A 231 12.31 -6.93 -4.98
N GLN A 232 12.39 -7.57 -6.16
CA GLN A 232 13.11 -8.83 -6.31
C GLN A 232 14.61 -8.68 -5.98
N VAL A 233 15.23 -7.54 -6.33
CA VAL A 233 16.61 -7.24 -5.94
C VAL A 233 16.75 -7.13 -4.41
N VAL A 234 15.81 -6.49 -3.71
CA VAL A 234 15.81 -6.44 -2.23
C VAL A 234 15.68 -7.83 -1.61
N ARG A 235 14.82 -8.67 -2.19
CA ARG A 235 14.63 -10.04 -1.72
C ARG A 235 15.90 -10.88 -1.87
N ALA A 236 16.61 -10.75 -2.99
CA ALA A 236 17.92 -11.39 -3.20
C ALA A 236 18.99 -10.86 -2.24
N LEU A 237 19.03 -9.55 -1.99
CA LEU A 237 19.91 -8.97 -0.98
C LEU A 237 19.62 -9.51 0.42
N SER A 238 18.34 -9.67 0.76
CA SER A 238 17.92 -10.24 2.04
C SER A 238 18.37 -11.70 2.16
N ARG A 239 18.25 -12.51 1.10
CA ARG A 239 18.79 -13.88 1.03
C ARG A 239 20.27 -13.91 1.34
N ARG A 240 21.05 -13.05 0.67
CA ARG A 240 22.49 -12.95 0.86
C ARG A 240 22.89 -12.52 2.27
N LEU A 241 22.18 -11.54 2.83
CA LEU A 241 22.53 -10.95 4.12
C LEU A 241 22.09 -11.79 5.32
N CYS A 242 20.87 -12.31 5.23
CA CYS A 242 20.18 -12.99 6.31
C CYS A 242 20.22 -14.51 6.18
N GLY A 243 20.68 -15.03 5.04
CA GLY A 243 20.62 -16.45 4.72
C GLY A 243 19.23 -16.91 4.29
N TRP A 244 18.24 -16.03 4.12
CA TRP A 244 16.89 -16.39 3.67
C TRP A 244 16.19 -15.24 2.96
N ALA A 245 15.26 -15.57 2.05
CA ALA A 245 14.60 -14.63 1.16
C ALA A 245 13.17 -14.33 1.65
N PRO A 246 12.93 -13.26 2.44
CA PRO A 246 11.59 -12.96 2.95
C PRO A 246 10.58 -12.72 1.85
N GLU A 247 9.33 -13.04 2.18
CA GLU A 247 8.19 -12.53 1.43
C GLU A 247 8.06 -11.04 1.74
N ILE A 248 8.12 -10.20 0.71
CA ILE A 248 7.88 -8.77 0.83
C ILE A 248 6.38 -8.56 0.93
N HIS A 249 5.91 -7.88 1.97
CA HIS A 249 4.48 -7.82 2.26
C HIS A 249 4.03 -6.48 2.86
N LEU A 250 2.83 -6.07 2.46
CA LEU A 250 2.10 -4.90 2.96
C LEU A 250 1.16 -5.28 4.10
N ILE A 251 0.65 -6.51 4.15
CA ILE A 251 -0.27 -6.97 5.21
C ILE A 251 0.54 -7.54 6.36
N LYS A 252 0.28 -7.06 7.58
CA LYS A 252 1.05 -7.46 8.77
C LYS A 252 0.83 -8.95 9.07
N HIS A 253 1.93 -9.71 9.11
CA HIS A 253 1.96 -11.11 9.53
C HIS A 253 2.64 -11.27 10.91
N PRO A 254 2.42 -12.41 11.59
CA PRO A 254 3.21 -12.74 12.78
C PRO A 254 4.71 -12.69 12.46
N PRO A 255 5.55 -12.19 13.38
CA PRO A 255 6.98 -12.07 13.13
C PRO A 255 7.58 -13.45 12.83
N ARG A 256 8.31 -13.54 11.72
CA ARG A 256 9.18 -14.69 11.42
C ARG A 256 10.55 -14.52 12.09
N ALA A 257 11.32 -15.60 12.14
CA ALA A 257 12.62 -15.65 12.79
C ALA A 257 13.52 -14.47 12.38
N LEU A 258 14.24 -13.93 13.37
CA LEU A 258 15.10 -12.77 13.18
C LEU A 258 16.33 -13.13 12.34
N CYS A 259 16.65 -12.26 11.38
CA CYS A 259 17.86 -12.32 10.58
C CYS A 259 19.11 -12.25 11.46
N ALA A 260 19.88 -13.34 11.51
CA ALA A 260 21.28 -13.28 11.94
C ALA A 260 22.11 -12.81 10.74
N PHE A 261 22.53 -11.55 10.76
CA PHE A 261 23.31 -10.95 9.68
C PHE A 261 24.64 -11.73 9.50
N ARG A 262 24.79 -12.45 8.38
CA ARG A 262 25.92 -13.37 8.11
C ARG A 262 26.90 -12.86 7.05
N GLY A 263 26.46 -11.96 6.17
CA GLY A 263 27.24 -11.51 5.01
C GLY A 263 28.00 -10.21 5.22
N LYS A 264 29.09 -10.01 4.46
CA LYS A 264 29.65 -8.67 4.19
C LYS A 264 29.14 -8.23 2.81
N ILE A 265 28.70 -6.98 2.68
CA ILE A 265 28.44 -6.37 1.37
C ILE A 265 29.54 -5.35 1.10
N LYS A 266 30.17 -5.46 -0.06
CA LYS A 266 31.24 -4.54 -0.50
C LYS A 266 30.73 -3.12 -0.73
N SER A 267 29.49 -2.97 -1.16
CA SER A 267 28.82 -1.67 -1.37
C SER A 267 27.43 -1.67 -0.75
N GLY A 268 27.17 -0.76 0.18
CA GLY A 268 25.81 -0.51 0.70
C GLY A 268 24.86 0.12 -0.33
N GLU A 269 25.32 0.34 -1.57
CA GLU A 269 24.55 0.97 -2.64
C GLU A 269 24.54 0.09 -3.90
N TYR A 270 23.39 0.05 -4.57
CA TYR A 270 23.21 -0.54 -5.89
C TYR A 270 22.63 0.52 -6.82
N ILE A 271 23.30 0.76 -7.95
CA ILE A 271 22.93 1.81 -8.89
C ILE A 271 22.87 1.23 -10.29
N TYR A 272 21.73 1.39 -10.94
CA TYR A 272 21.54 1.17 -12.36
C TYR A 272 21.02 2.46 -13.01
N LYS A 273 21.56 2.81 -14.17
CA LYS A 273 21.10 3.94 -14.96
C LYS A 273 21.30 3.67 -16.44
N ASN A 274 20.28 3.92 -17.23
CA ASN A 274 20.35 4.02 -18.68
C ASN A 274 19.74 5.34 -19.15
N LYS A 275 19.55 5.52 -20.48
CA LYS A 275 19.02 6.77 -21.06
C LYS A 275 17.56 7.06 -20.64
N ARG A 276 16.76 6.03 -20.37
CA ARG A 276 15.31 6.16 -20.12
C ARG A 276 14.91 5.91 -18.68
N SER A 277 15.66 5.09 -17.95
CA SER A 277 15.30 4.58 -16.63
C SER A 277 16.51 4.51 -15.71
N TRP A 278 16.24 4.52 -14.42
CA TRP A 278 17.24 4.37 -13.39
C TRP A 278 16.63 3.68 -12.17
N PHE A 279 17.49 2.98 -11.44
CA PHE A 279 17.17 2.32 -10.19
C PHE A 279 18.32 2.54 -9.22
N TYR A 280 17.98 2.98 -8.02
CA TYR A 280 18.89 3.21 -6.93
C TYR A 280 18.37 2.49 -5.69
N LEU A 281 19.26 1.76 -5.04
CA LEU A 281 19.01 1.10 -3.76
C LEU A 281 20.14 1.45 -2.81
N ARG A 282 19.77 1.82 -1.58
CA ARG A 282 20.72 2.00 -0.48
C ARG A 282 20.28 1.18 0.73
N LEU A 283 21.25 0.48 1.28
CA LEU A 283 21.14 -0.27 2.51
C LEU A 283 21.44 0.65 3.70
N TRP A 284 20.66 0.49 4.77
CA TRP A 284 20.79 1.33 5.96
C TRP A 284 20.43 0.56 7.25
N PRO A 285 21.11 0.80 8.38
CA PRO A 285 22.36 1.56 8.50
C PRO A 285 23.50 0.90 7.72
N GLU A 286 24.58 1.64 7.42
CA GLU A 286 25.69 1.10 6.61
C GLU A 286 26.37 -0.10 7.29
N LYS A 287 26.53 -0.02 8.62
CA LYS A 287 26.99 -1.14 9.45
C LYS A 287 25.77 -1.96 9.89
N LYS A 288 25.71 -3.23 9.48
CA LYS A 288 24.58 -4.15 9.76
C LYS A 288 23.25 -3.60 9.21
N PRO A 289 23.13 -3.47 7.88
CA PRO A 289 21.92 -2.95 7.28
C PRO A 289 20.69 -3.79 7.65
N ARG A 290 19.64 -3.07 7.99
CA ARG A 290 18.32 -3.61 8.31
C ARG A 290 17.29 -3.21 7.28
N PHE A 291 17.40 -2.02 6.72
CA PHE A 291 16.45 -1.46 5.78
C PHE A 291 17.09 -1.30 4.41
N ALA A 292 16.28 -1.46 3.37
CA ALA A 292 16.58 -1.03 2.01
C ALA A 292 15.67 0.15 1.66
N LEU A 293 16.29 1.27 1.25
CA LEU A 293 15.61 2.39 0.61
C LEU A 293 15.78 2.24 -0.89
N LEU A 294 14.66 2.16 -1.60
CA LEU A 294 14.59 2.03 -3.06
C LEU A 294 14.07 3.32 -3.66
N LEU A 295 14.68 3.74 -4.77
CA LEU A 295 14.13 4.71 -5.70
C LEU A 295 14.27 4.18 -7.12
N ALA A 296 13.23 4.29 -7.92
CA ALA A 296 13.28 3.98 -9.34
C ALA A 296 12.55 5.07 -10.12
N GLY A 297 12.96 5.29 -11.36
CA GLY A 297 12.25 6.20 -12.24
C GLY A 297 12.49 5.90 -13.71
N GLU A 298 11.57 6.39 -14.52
CA GLU A 298 11.59 6.33 -15.97
C GLU A 298 11.12 7.68 -16.53
N GLY A 299 11.79 8.22 -17.54
CA GLY A 299 11.46 9.52 -18.12
C GLY A 299 11.75 10.73 -17.20
N VAL A 300 12.16 10.50 -15.95
CA VAL A 300 12.50 11.54 -14.98
C VAL A 300 14.01 11.66 -14.81
N ARG A 301 14.55 12.87 -14.98
CA ARG A 301 15.97 13.16 -14.69
C ARG A 301 16.15 13.43 -13.20
N LEU A 302 16.61 12.41 -12.45
CA LEU A 302 16.99 12.54 -11.05
C LEU A 302 18.50 12.31 -10.86
N ARG A 303 19.11 13.04 -9.91
CA ARG A 303 20.37 12.63 -9.27
C ARG A 303 20.01 11.94 -7.96
N PRO A 304 19.85 10.60 -7.92
CA PRO A 304 19.26 9.92 -6.77
C PRO A 304 20.13 9.98 -5.52
N ALA A 305 21.46 9.93 -5.64
CA ALA A 305 22.35 9.80 -4.47
C ALA A 305 22.22 10.93 -3.42
N PRO A 306 22.25 12.24 -3.78
CA PRO A 306 22.03 13.32 -2.80
C PRO A 306 20.64 13.27 -2.16
N VAL A 307 19.61 12.96 -2.96
CA VAL A 307 18.22 12.88 -2.50
C VAL A 307 18.07 11.76 -1.49
N VAL A 308 18.57 10.56 -1.80
CA VAL A 308 18.53 9.40 -0.92
C VAL A 308 19.25 9.69 0.40
N ARG A 309 20.45 10.28 0.38
CA ARG A 309 21.19 10.60 1.62
C ARG A 309 20.35 11.47 2.55
N SER A 310 19.77 12.55 2.02
CA SER A 310 18.90 13.43 2.78
C SER A 310 17.66 12.71 3.33
N TRP A 311 17.10 11.76 2.56
CA TRP A 311 15.93 10.99 2.99
C TRP A 311 16.28 10.00 4.08
N THR A 312 17.41 9.29 3.97
CA THR A 312 17.83 8.35 5.01
C THR A 312 17.97 9.04 6.36
N GLU A 313 18.50 10.26 6.40
CA GLU A 313 18.65 11.09 7.62
C GLU A 313 17.33 11.58 8.21
N VAL A 314 16.26 11.64 7.42
CA VAL A 314 14.94 12.07 7.90
C VAL A 314 14.07 10.87 8.27
N LEU A 315 14.08 9.83 7.43
CA LEU A 315 13.23 8.65 7.56
C LEU A 315 13.63 7.78 8.76
N TRP A 316 14.91 7.73 9.13
CA TRP A 316 15.35 6.88 10.25
C TRP A 316 14.67 7.21 11.58
N ARG A 317 14.25 8.46 11.77
CA ARG A 317 13.55 8.90 12.99
C ARG A 317 12.18 8.22 13.16
N TRP A 318 11.65 7.66 12.08
CA TRP A 318 10.33 7.05 11.99
C TRP A 318 10.39 5.53 11.79
N LEU A 319 11.56 4.98 11.47
CA LEU A 319 11.75 3.54 11.36
C LEU A 319 11.94 2.94 12.77
N PRO A 320 11.44 1.71 13.02
CA PRO A 320 11.61 1.08 14.32
C PRO A 320 13.08 0.78 14.58
N GLU A 321 13.52 0.99 15.82
CA GLU A 321 14.89 0.67 16.26
C GLU A 321 15.04 -0.83 16.53
N GLY A 322 15.38 -1.61 15.50
CA GLY A 322 15.55 -3.07 15.58
C GLY A 322 14.29 -3.84 16.05
N PRO A 323 14.24 -5.16 15.88
CA PRO A 323 13.77 -6.01 16.95
C PRO A 323 14.85 -5.99 18.03
N ARG A 324 14.89 -4.92 18.85
CA ARG A 324 15.57 -5.06 20.15
C ARG A 324 14.79 -6.14 20.89
N ALA A 325 15.51 -7.14 21.38
CA ALA A 325 14.97 -8.27 22.11
C ALA A 325 13.78 -7.83 22.94
N LEU A 326 12.67 -8.58 22.87
CA LEU A 326 11.48 -8.43 23.71
C LEU A 326 11.77 -8.47 25.23
N GLY A 327 13.04 -8.46 25.66
CA GLY A 327 13.45 -8.31 27.04
C GLY A 327 14.54 -7.24 27.20
N LYS A 328 14.34 -6.38 28.22
CA LYS A 328 15.30 -5.45 28.87
C LYS A 328 15.27 -3.95 28.49
N GLY A 329 14.28 -3.44 27.75
CA GLY A 329 14.19 -2.00 27.48
C GLY A 329 12.76 -1.43 27.58
N PHE A 330 12.66 -0.10 27.57
CA PHE A 330 11.41 0.66 27.60
C PHE A 330 10.55 0.30 26.38
N PRO A 331 9.26 -0.02 26.53
CA PRO A 331 8.42 -0.50 25.43
C PRO A 331 8.15 0.58 24.38
N ASP A 332 7.85 0.15 23.15
CA ASP A 332 7.21 1.01 22.16
C ASP A 332 5.72 1.11 22.48
N LEU A 333 5.30 2.31 22.83
CA LEU A 333 3.95 2.70 23.20
C LEU A 333 3.24 3.45 22.06
N ARG A 334 3.94 3.75 20.96
CA ARG A 334 3.34 4.46 19.83
C ARG A 334 2.18 3.67 19.23
N GLY A 335 1.16 4.39 18.80
CA GLY A 335 -0.08 3.82 18.28
C GLY A 335 -1.06 3.34 19.35
N LEU A 336 -0.67 3.22 20.61
CA LEU A 336 -1.57 2.86 21.71
C LEU A 336 -2.41 4.06 22.15
N THR A 337 -3.61 3.80 22.69
CA THR A 337 -4.36 4.82 23.44
C THR A 337 -3.63 5.13 24.74
N LEU A 338 -3.90 6.28 25.37
CA LEU A 338 -3.30 6.61 26.68
C LEU A 338 -3.47 5.46 27.68
N ARG A 339 -4.69 4.93 27.79
CA ARG A 339 -5.00 3.79 28.66
C ARG A 339 -4.16 2.56 28.33
N ALA A 340 -4.12 2.13 27.07
CA ALA A 340 -3.35 0.95 26.67
C ALA A 340 -1.84 1.16 26.83
N ALA A 341 -1.35 2.39 26.67
CA ALA A 341 0.05 2.74 26.92
C ALA A 341 0.38 2.63 28.41
N LEU A 342 -0.46 3.18 29.28
CA LEU A 342 -0.30 3.10 30.74
C LEU A 342 -0.39 1.65 31.25
N GLU A 343 -1.29 0.83 30.70
CA GLU A 343 -1.41 -0.60 31.03
C GLU A 343 -0.16 -1.41 30.63
N ARG A 344 0.57 -0.96 29.60
CA ARG A 344 1.79 -1.60 29.12
C ARG A 344 3.05 -1.15 29.87
N LEU A 345 2.94 -0.10 30.68
CA LEU A 345 4.03 0.38 31.51
C LEU A 345 4.03 -0.37 32.86
N PRO A 346 5.20 -0.77 33.38
CA PRO A 346 5.31 -1.40 34.69
C PRO A 346 4.84 -0.41 35.76
N ARG A 347 4.07 -0.91 36.74
CA ARG A 347 3.44 -0.10 37.79
C ARG A 347 4.41 0.53 38.80
N GLN A 348 5.73 0.40 38.63
CA GLN A 348 6.72 0.80 39.63
C GLN A 348 7.56 2.01 39.18
N LYS A 349 7.57 3.06 40.02
CA LYS A 349 8.51 4.21 40.04
C LYS A 349 8.74 4.97 38.72
N LEU A 350 7.73 5.07 37.85
CA LEU A 350 7.78 5.85 36.62
C LEU A 350 6.79 7.02 36.70
N THR A 351 7.27 8.26 36.64
CA THR A 351 6.39 9.44 36.50
C THR A 351 5.99 9.56 35.04
N VAL A 352 4.68 9.49 34.74
CA VAL A 352 4.19 9.60 33.37
C VAL A 352 3.52 10.96 33.17
N GLU A 353 4.11 11.80 32.32
CA GLU A 353 3.49 13.01 31.79
C GLU A 353 2.88 12.71 30.43
N PHE A 354 1.76 13.34 30.11
CA PHE A 354 1.19 13.25 28.78
C PHE A 354 0.62 14.59 28.29
N GLN A 355 0.65 14.80 26.98
CA GLN A 355 0.15 16.01 26.33
C GLN A 355 -0.70 15.63 25.11
N GLY A 356 -1.91 16.18 25.01
CA GLY A 356 -2.85 15.94 23.91
C GLY A 356 -3.88 14.84 24.20
N VAL A 357 -4.64 14.47 23.18
CA VAL A 357 -5.71 13.44 23.21
C VAL A 357 -5.52 12.43 22.08
N GLY A 358 -6.12 11.25 22.21
CA GLY A 358 -6.09 10.21 21.17
C GLY A 358 -5.06 9.10 21.40
N ARG A 359 -4.16 8.89 20.43
CA ARG A 359 -3.14 7.83 20.45
C ARG A 359 -1.74 8.41 20.61
N VAL A 360 -0.84 7.65 21.24
CA VAL A 360 0.57 8.04 21.39
C VAL A 360 1.22 8.14 20.00
N ILE A 361 1.52 9.35 19.55
CA ILE A 361 2.24 9.61 18.29
C ILE A 361 3.74 9.74 18.53
N ARG A 362 4.14 10.12 19.75
CA ARG A 362 5.54 10.24 20.16
C ARG A 362 5.67 9.89 21.64
N GLN A 363 6.80 9.29 22.00
CA GLN A 363 7.14 8.97 23.39
C GLN A 363 8.56 9.42 23.71
N TRP A 364 8.80 9.67 24.99
CA TRP A 364 10.11 9.75 25.62
C TRP A 364 10.04 8.96 26.94
N PRO A 365 11.06 8.17 27.31
CA PRO A 365 12.26 7.87 26.54
C PRO A 365 11.94 7.06 25.27
N ARG A 366 12.95 6.91 24.40
CA ARG A 366 12.77 6.17 23.14
C ARG A 366 12.54 4.68 23.43
N PRO A 367 11.81 3.96 22.55
CA PRO A 367 11.70 2.52 22.65
C PRO A 367 13.09 1.85 22.75
N GLY A 368 13.22 0.91 23.68
CA GLY A 368 14.45 0.18 23.97
C GLY A 368 15.43 0.90 24.91
N THR A 369 15.13 2.09 25.43
CA THR A 369 15.96 2.70 26.50
C THR A 369 16.01 1.77 27.73
N PRO A 370 17.20 1.46 28.28
CA PRO A 370 17.31 0.61 29.47
C PRO A 370 16.49 1.13 30.67
N TRP A 371 15.71 0.27 31.33
CA TRP A 371 14.76 0.64 32.40
C TRP A 371 15.43 1.34 33.60
N ASP A 372 16.66 0.96 33.93
CA ASP A 372 17.49 1.57 34.98
C ASP A 372 17.74 3.07 34.75
N LYS A 373 17.61 3.54 33.51
CA LYS A 373 17.80 4.96 33.12
C LYS A 373 16.50 5.73 33.00
N VAL A 374 15.35 5.09 33.24
CA VAL A 374 14.04 5.71 33.03
C VAL A 374 13.38 6.00 34.36
N LYS A 375 13.34 7.29 34.72
CA LYS A 375 12.58 7.80 35.88
C LYS A 375 11.26 8.47 35.46
N GLU A 376 11.24 9.01 34.25
CA GLU A 376 10.13 9.77 33.70
C GLU A 376 9.79 9.27 32.29
N CYS A 377 8.50 9.30 31.96
CA CYS A 377 7.99 9.06 30.62
C CYS A 377 7.11 10.22 30.19
N LYS A 378 7.33 10.75 28.98
CA LYS A 378 6.48 11.77 28.36
C LYS A 378 5.80 11.19 27.13
N LEU A 379 4.47 11.20 27.11
CA LEU A 379 3.64 10.74 25.99
C LEU A 379 3.01 11.93 25.28
N TYR A 380 3.22 12.03 23.96
CA TYR A 380 2.52 13.02 23.14
C TYR A 380 1.44 12.29 22.36
N LEU A 381 0.19 12.71 22.57
CA LEU A 381 -0.99 12.14 21.95
C LEU A 381 -1.49 13.06 20.84
N GLY A 382 -1.98 12.44 19.77
CA GLY A 382 -2.69 13.13 18.70
C GLY A 382 -3.94 12.34 18.30
N ASP A 383 -4.94 13.08 17.81
CA ASP A 383 -6.10 12.47 17.19
C ASP A 383 -5.68 11.69 15.95
N ALA A 384 -6.17 10.46 15.83
CA ALA A 384 -5.84 9.54 14.75
C ALA A 384 -6.60 9.87 13.44
N THR A 385 -6.93 11.15 13.22
CA THR A 385 -7.71 11.64 12.08
C THR A 385 -6.93 11.56 10.78
#